data_AF-A0A519BXF8-F1
#
_entry.id   AF-A0A519BXF8-F1
#
_cell.length_a   1.000
_cell.length_b   1.000
_cell.length_c   1.000
_cell.angle_alpha   90.00
_cell.angle_beta   90.00
_cell.angle_gamma   90.00
#
_symmetry.space_group_name_H-M   'P 1'
#
loop_
_entity.id
_entity.type
_entity.pdbx_description
1 polymer ?
#
loop_
_entity_poly.entity_id
_entity_poly.type
_entity_poly.pdbx_seq_one_letter_code
_entity_poly.pdbx_strand_id
1 'polypeptide(L)' 'MSRSVASVISAHRQIEGGGFPVRRPFPTAGMDQVDPFLLLDEMGPVEWPPGEAIGAPDHPHRGFETVTYLLEG' A
#
# COMPACT_ATOMS: atom_id res chain seq x y z
N MET A 1 -23.37 19.30 -8.69
CA MET A 1 -22.05 19.48 -9.33
C MET A 1 -21.39 18.12 -9.46
N SER A 2 -20.75 17.82 -10.58
CA SER A 2 -19.93 16.60 -10.74
C SER A 2 -18.52 16.87 -10.21
N ARG A 3 -17.92 15.88 -9.55
CA ARG A 3 -16.50 15.96 -9.16
C ARG A 3 -15.64 15.79 -10.42
N SER A 4 -14.50 16.48 -10.47
CA SER A 4 -13.45 16.26 -11.48
C SER A 4 -12.18 15.71 -10.83
N VAL A 5 -11.32 15.10 -11.64
CA VAL A 5 -9.99 14.66 -11.20
C VAL A 5 -9.13 15.90 -10.96
N ALA A 6 -8.61 16.06 -9.74
CA ALA A 6 -7.73 17.17 -9.39
C ALA A 6 -6.27 16.89 -9.77
N SER A 7 -5.82 15.64 -9.62
CA SER A 7 -4.47 15.19 -9.98
C SER A 7 -4.45 13.68 -10.23
N VAL A 8 -3.41 13.22 -10.94
CA VAL A 8 -3.10 11.81 -11.16
C VAL A 8 -1.69 11.57 -10.64
N ILE A 9 -1.55 10.59 -9.74
CA ILE A 9 -0.27 10.23 -9.13
C ILE A 9 0.09 8.81 -9.55
N SER A 10 1.28 8.64 -10.12
CA SER A 10 1.82 7.32 -10.45
C SER A 10 2.40 6.68 -9.18
N ALA A 11 1.91 5.50 -8.82
CA ALA A 11 2.44 4.76 -7.68
C ALA A 11 3.86 4.28 -7.96
N HIS A 12 4.75 4.46 -6.98
CA HIS A 12 6.12 3.98 -7.07
C HIS A 12 6.23 2.58 -6.46
N ARG A 13 7.16 1.78 -6.98
CA ARG A 13 7.44 0.44 -6.46
C ARG A 13 8.50 0.51 -5.37
N GLN A 14 8.27 -0.20 -4.27
CA GLN A 14 9.27 -0.38 -3.20
C GLN A 14 9.06 -1.72 -2.49
N ILE A 15 9.93 -2.02 -1.52
CA ILE A 15 9.93 -3.25 -0.74
C ILE A 15 9.50 -2.92 0.69
N GLU A 16 8.62 -3.75 1.26
CA GLU A 16 8.10 -3.61 2.62
C GLU A 16 8.19 -4.93 3.42
N GLY A 17 8.08 -4.83 4.74
CA GLY A 17 8.01 -5.97 5.65
C GLY A 17 9.16 -6.98 5.46
N GLY A 18 8.82 -8.26 5.27
CA GLY A 18 9.77 -9.35 5.06
C GLY A 18 10.40 -9.38 3.67
N GLY A 19 10.16 -8.37 2.83
CA GLY A 19 10.75 -8.25 1.49
C GLY A 19 9.75 -8.25 0.34
N PHE A 20 8.45 -8.07 0.58
CA PHE A 20 7.45 -8.12 -0.48
C PHE A 20 7.34 -6.78 -1.23
N PRO A 21 7.11 -6.80 -2.57
CA PRO A 21 6.94 -5.59 -3.33
C PRO A 21 5.54 -4.97 -3.12
N VAL A 22 5.51 -3.65 -2.97
CA VAL A 22 4.27 -2.85 -2.98
C VAL A 22 4.34 -1.74 -4.02
N ARG A 23 3.17 -1.27 -4.46
CA ARG A 23 3.01 -0.01 -5.19
C ARG A 23 2.35 1.02 -4.29
N ARG A 24 3.04 2.12 -4.01
CA ARG A 24 2.57 3.19 -3.11
C ARG A 24 2.25 4.48 -3.87
N PRO A 25 0.98 4.88 -3.99
CA PRO A 25 0.61 6.21 -4.51
C PRO A 25 0.80 7.34 -3.49
N PHE A 26 0.69 7.06 -2.19
CA PHE A 26 0.99 8.00 -1.09
C PHE A 26 1.27 7.23 0.21
N PRO A 27 2.09 7.76 1.14
CA PRO A 27 2.87 9.00 1.07
C PRO A 27 3.93 8.99 -0.05
N THR A 28 4.22 10.18 -0.59
CA THR A 28 5.35 10.46 -1.48
C THR A 28 6.00 11.78 -1.09
N ALA A 29 7.17 12.11 -1.64
CA ALA A 29 7.83 13.40 -1.39
C ALA A 29 6.99 14.63 -1.80
N GLY A 30 5.97 14.46 -2.67
CA GLY A 30 5.07 15.54 -3.10
C GLY A 30 3.67 15.46 -2.50
N MET A 31 3.37 14.44 -1.70
CA MET A 31 2.06 14.22 -1.08
C MET A 31 2.22 13.40 0.19
N ASP A 32 2.15 14.06 1.34
CA ASP A 32 2.31 13.40 2.64
C ASP A 32 1.13 12.48 2.97
N GLN A 33 -0.11 12.95 2.79
CA GLN A 33 -1.31 12.17 3.08
C GLN A 33 -2.53 12.70 2.32
N VAL A 34 -3.62 11.93 2.33
CA VAL A 34 -4.94 12.36 1.85
C VAL A 34 -5.92 12.27 3.00
N ASP A 35 -5.94 13.26 3.90
CA ASP A 35 -6.77 13.25 5.12
C ASP A 35 -8.21 12.72 4.83
N PRO A 36 -8.65 11.63 5.49
CA PRO A 36 -8.06 10.92 6.65
C PRO A 36 -7.14 9.72 6.35
N PHE A 37 -6.81 9.48 5.09
CA PHE A 37 -5.97 8.36 4.65
C PHE A 37 -4.48 8.67 4.78
N LEU A 38 -3.80 7.85 5.58
CA LEU A 38 -2.37 8.00 5.88
C LEU A 38 -1.47 7.26 4.89
N LEU A 39 -1.93 6.14 4.34
CA LEU A 39 -1.16 5.27 3.46
C LEU A 39 -2.11 4.42 2.59
N LEU A 40 -1.69 4.16 1.36
CA LEU A 40 -2.28 3.12 0.52
C LEU A 40 -1.15 2.34 -0.14
N ASP A 41 -1.20 1.02 -0.05
CA ASP A 41 -0.32 0.11 -0.77
C ASP A 41 -1.15 -0.92 -1.53
N GLU A 42 -0.76 -1.17 -2.78
CA GLU A 42 -1.14 -2.37 -3.51
C GLU A 42 -0.03 -3.41 -3.32
N MET A 43 -0.36 -4.54 -2.71
CA MET A 43 0.55 -5.68 -2.57
C MET A 43 0.46 -6.57 -3.81
N GLY A 44 1.60 -6.76 -4.50
CA GLY A 44 1.65 -7.53 -5.75
C GLY A 44 1.34 -6.71 -7.01
N PRO A 45 0.90 -7.36 -8.11
CA PRO A 45 0.73 -8.81 -8.24
C PRO A 45 2.07 -9.54 -8.06
N VAL A 46 2.03 -10.67 -7.36
CA VAL A 46 3.19 -11.55 -7.15
C VAL A 46 2.70 -12.99 -7.00
N GLU A 47 3.42 -13.93 -7.59
CA GLU A 47 3.18 -15.36 -7.44
C GLU A 47 4.24 -15.94 -6.50
N TRP A 48 3.77 -16.59 -5.42
CA TRP A 48 4.63 -17.31 -4.49
C TRP A 48 4.34 -18.81 -4.57
N PRO A 49 5.37 -19.67 -4.72
CA PRO A 49 5.20 -21.10 -4.53
C PRO A 49 4.70 -21.45 -3.12
N PRO A 50 4.10 -22.64 -2.93
CA PRO A 50 3.68 -23.10 -1.60
C PRO A 50 4.82 -23.03 -0.58
N GLY A 51 4.62 -22.25 0.48
CA GLY A 51 5.60 -22.08 1.57
C GLY A 51 6.66 -20.99 1.36
N GLU A 52 6.65 -20.30 0.21
CA GLU A 52 7.62 -19.23 -0.10
C GLU A 52 7.06 -17.82 0.11
N ALA A 53 5.77 -17.69 0.46
CA ALA A 53 5.15 -16.40 0.70
C ALA A 53 5.81 -15.67 1.87
N ILE A 54 6.20 -14.42 1.63
CA ILE A 54 6.77 -13.51 2.61
C ILE A 54 5.71 -12.49 3.07
N GLY A 55 5.57 -12.34 4.38
CA GLY A 55 4.61 -11.42 5.00
C GLY A 55 5.29 -10.22 5.64
N ALA A 56 4.53 -9.51 6.47
CA ALA A 56 5.08 -8.52 7.38
C ALA A 56 5.39 -9.20 8.73
N PRO A 57 6.66 -9.24 9.20
CA PRO A 57 7.01 -9.71 10.53
C PRO A 57 6.33 -8.87 11.63
N ASP A 58 6.43 -9.30 12.89
CA ASP A 58 5.87 -8.60 14.04
C ASP A 58 6.24 -7.09 14.05
N HIS A 59 5.23 -6.23 14.00
CA HIS A 59 5.40 -4.77 14.07
C HIS A 59 4.17 -4.10 14.73
N PRO A 60 4.35 -3.02 15.51
CA PRO A 60 3.25 -2.35 16.19
C PRO A 60 2.55 -1.29 15.33
N HIS A 61 1.27 -1.04 15.63
CA HIS A 61 0.49 0.11 15.16
C HIS A 61 -0.18 0.82 16.35
N ARG A 62 -0.43 2.13 16.23
CA ARG A 62 -1.12 2.93 17.27
C ARG A 62 -1.80 4.15 16.66
N GLY A 63 -3.05 4.40 17.04
CA GLY A 63 -3.74 5.67 16.77
C GLY A 63 -4.39 5.81 15.39
N PHE A 64 -4.41 4.74 14.59
CA PHE A 64 -5.09 4.66 13.30
C PHE A 64 -5.53 3.21 13.02
N GLU A 65 -6.22 3.01 11.91
CA GLU A 65 -6.71 1.70 11.46
C GLU A 65 -6.00 1.26 10.18
N THR A 66 -5.74 -0.03 10.05
CA THR A 66 -5.29 -0.66 8.80
C THR A 66 -6.44 -1.44 8.19
N VAL A 67 -6.71 -1.23 6.90
CA VAL A 67 -7.73 -1.98 6.16
C VAL A 67 -7.06 -2.74 5.03
N THR A 68 -7.19 -4.06 5.05
CA THR A 68 -6.68 -4.94 3.98
C THR A 68 -7.84 -5.47 3.17
N TYR A 69 -7.77 -5.30 1.85
CA TYR A 69 -8.72 -5.87 0.89
C TYR A 69 -7.97 -6.79 -0.08
N LEU A 70 -8.33 -8.07 -0.09
CA LEU A 70 -7.70 -9.07 -0.95
C LEU A 70 -8.42 -9.13 -2.30
N LEU A 71 -7.69 -8.86 -3.39
CA LEU A 71 -8.21 -8.97 -4.75
C LEU A 71 -8.20 -10.41 -5.25
N GLU A 72 -7.07 -11.10 -5.05
CA GLU A 72 -6.81 -12.48 -5.48
C GLU A 72 -5.79 -13.12 -4.52
N GLY A 73 -5.88 -14.44 -4.30
CA GLY A 73 -5.00 -15.20 -3.41
C GLY A 73 -5.29 -16.69 -3.39
#